data_AF-A0A5P0ZJY3-F1
#
_entry.id   AF-A0A5P0ZJY3-F1
#
_cell.length_a   1.000
_cell.length_b   1.000
_cell.length_c   1.000
_cell.angle_alpha   90.00
_cell.angle_beta   90.00
_cell.angle_gamma   90.00
#
_symmetry.space_group_name_H-M   'P 1'
#
loop_
_entity.id
_entity.type
_entity.pdbx_description
1 polymer ?
#
loop_
_entity_poly.entity_id
_entity_poly.type
_entity_poly.pdbx_seq_one_letter_code
_entity_poly.pdbx_strand_id
1 'polypeptide(L)'
;MVKQFQLYRWLRFIFLATAGILIVLEPTNSLDYIIYIVSVYIAFYGILSLWDGWSIKRKTGESNIAIGFGFLALIVAVLVLLVAKFLVQLVPPLLGIILLVNGINQFRDSHETRKQVKFMPWLDYLYSALLILAGVVFILNPSKTIIFLYQLFGVALIVLAFFEIVNSSIYSRKK
;
A
#
# COMPACT_ATOMS: atom_id res chain seq x y z
N MET A 1 -13.89 6.20 29.98
CA MET A 1 -13.36 6.74 28.71
C MET A 1 -11.83 6.75 28.60
N VAL A 2 -11.05 7.23 29.58
CA VAL A 2 -9.57 7.39 29.43
C VAL A 2 -8.81 6.06 29.21
N LYS A 3 -9.21 4.96 29.86
CA LYS A 3 -8.56 3.64 29.70
C LYS A 3 -8.76 3.00 28.32
N GLN A 4 -9.94 3.17 27.70
CA GLN A 4 -10.22 2.65 26.34
C GLN A 4 -9.35 3.35 25.29
N PHE A 5 -9.12 4.65 25.46
CA PHE A 5 -8.25 5.43 24.57
C PHE A 5 -6.78 4.98 24.66
N GLN A 6 -6.31 4.63 25.85
CA GLN A 6 -4.95 4.10 26.03
C GLN A 6 -4.79 2.69 25.44
N LEU A 7 -5.76 1.80 25.65
CA LEU A 7 -5.73 0.43 25.10
C LEU A 7 -5.70 0.43 23.56
N TYR A 8 -6.54 1.25 22.93
CA TYR A 8 -6.59 1.37 21.47
C TYR A 8 -5.24 1.82 20.89
N ARG A 9 -4.56 2.78 21.53
CA ARG A 9 -3.23 3.23 21.10
C ARG A 9 -2.16 2.14 21.26
N TRP A 10 -2.16 1.40 22.36
CA TRP A 10 -1.21 0.30 22.56
C TRP A 10 -1.41 -0.81 21.53
N LEU A 11 -2.66 -1.16 21.25
CA LEU A 11 -3.00 -2.14 20.22
C LEU A 11 -2.52 -1.66 18.84
N ARG A 12 -2.77 -0.40 18.52
CA ARG A 12 -2.32 0.23 17.27
C ARG A 12 -0.80 0.26 17.17
N PHE A 13 -0.09 0.60 18.25
CA PHE A 13 1.37 0.57 18.29
C PHE A 13 1.91 -0.83 17.97
N ILE A 14 1.44 -1.84 18.70
CA ILE A 14 1.89 -3.23 18.52
C ILE A 14 1.61 -3.68 17.09
N PHE A 15 0.42 -3.37 16.57
CA PHE A 15 0.04 -3.69 15.19
C PHE A 15 0.97 -3.03 14.17
N LEU A 16 1.20 -1.71 14.26
CA LEU A 16 2.06 -0.99 13.31
C LEU A 16 3.52 -1.48 13.38
N ALA A 17 4.05 -1.69 14.58
CA ALA A 17 5.43 -2.15 14.77
C ALA A 17 5.62 -3.56 14.22
N THR A 18 4.73 -4.50 14.57
CA THR A 18 4.82 -5.89 14.11
C THR A 18 4.60 -6.00 12.60
N ALA A 19 3.57 -5.34 12.05
CA ALA A 19 3.33 -5.30 10.62
C ALA A 19 4.52 -4.69 9.86
N GLY A 20 5.07 -3.58 10.37
CA GLY A 20 6.25 -2.94 9.77
C GLY A 20 7.46 -3.86 9.76
N ILE A 21 7.77 -4.52 10.88
CA ILE A 21 8.89 -5.47 10.97
C ILE A 21 8.70 -6.65 10.00
N LEU A 22 7.51 -7.26 9.97
CA LEU A 22 7.20 -8.37 9.06
C LEU A 22 7.40 -7.97 7.59
N ILE A 23 6.91 -6.80 7.20
CA ILE A 23 7.05 -6.29 5.82
C ILE A 23 8.53 -6.02 5.47
N VAL A 24 9.34 -5.51 6.40
CA VAL A 24 10.76 -5.26 6.12
C VAL A 24 11.53 -6.57 5.93
N LEU A 25 11.25 -7.57 6.77
CA LEU A 25 11.96 -8.86 6.76
C LEU A 25 11.51 -9.73 5.58
N GLU A 26 10.22 -9.80 5.31
CA GLU A 26 9.64 -10.65 4.26
C GLU A 26 8.60 -9.88 3.43
N PRO A 27 9.01 -8.93 2.58
CA PRO A 27 8.10 -8.03 1.87
C PRO A 27 7.17 -8.78 0.90
N THR A 28 7.68 -9.77 0.18
CA THR A 28 6.89 -10.54 -0.79
C THR A 28 5.86 -11.43 -0.11
N ASN A 29 6.25 -12.12 0.97
CA ASN A 29 5.34 -13.00 1.70
C ASN A 29 4.28 -12.17 2.42
N SER A 30 4.66 -11.02 3.00
CA SER A 30 3.72 -10.10 3.65
C SER A 30 2.63 -9.62 2.70
N LEU A 31 2.98 -9.27 1.47
CA LEU A 31 2.01 -8.92 0.45
C LEU A 31 1.09 -10.10 0.09
N ASP A 32 1.66 -11.28 -0.15
CA ASP A 32 0.87 -12.47 -0.50
C ASP A 32 -0.14 -12.80 0.61
N TYR A 33 0.25 -12.65 1.88
CA TYR A 33 -0.68 -12.77 3.01
C TYR A 33 -1.82 -11.75 2.98
N ILE A 34 -1.53 -10.48 2.66
CA ILE A 34 -2.57 -9.45 2.52
C ILE A 34 -3.56 -9.83 1.41
N ILE A 35 -3.05 -10.27 0.25
CA ILE A 35 -3.86 -10.70 -0.88
C ILE A 35 -4.75 -11.89 -0.46
N TYR A 36 -4.19 -12.88 0.24
CA TYR A 36 -4.96 -14.02 0.72
C TYR A 36 -6.03 -13.64 1.73
N ILE A 37 -5.73 -12.78 2.71
CA ILE A 37 -6.72 -12.32 3.70
C ILE A 37 -7.88 -11.61 3.01
N VAL A 38 -7.58 -10.70 2.06
CA VAL A 38 -8.61 -9.98 1.31
C VAL A 38 -9.46 -10.94 0.48
N SER A 39 -8.84 -11.86 -0.26
CA SER A 39 -9.57 -12.85 -1.07
C SER A 39 -10.42 -13.79 -0.23
N VAL A 40 -9.91 -14.29 0.90
CA VAL A 40 -10.66 -15.16 1.83
C VAL A 40 -11.85 -14.41 2.42
N TYR A 41 -11.67 -13.14 2.79
CA TYR A 41 -12.74 -12.30 3.33
C TYR A 41 -13.88 -12.09 2.31
N ILE A 42 -13.53 -11.79 1.05
CA ILE A 42 -14.52 -11.66 -0.03
C ILE A 42 -15.21 -13.00 -0.29
N ALA A 43 -14.45 -14.10 -0.34
CA ALA A 43 -15.01 -15.43 -0.55
C ALA A 43 -15.98 -15.82 0.58
N PHE A 44 -15.63 -15.51 1.82
CA PHE A 44 -16.47 -15.74 2.99
C PHE A 44 -17.82 -15.03 2.85
N TYR A 45 -17.82 -13.75 2.45
CA TYR A 45 -19.07 -13.04 2.16
C TYR A 45 -19.87 -13.65 1.00
N GLY A 46 -19.18 -14.12 -0.05
CA GLY A 46 -19.83 -14.82 -1.15
C GLY A 46 -20.57 -16.07 -0.68
N ILE A 47 -19.93 -16.88 0.18
CA ILE A 47 -20.52 -18.08 0.78
C ILE A 47 -21.73 -17.73 1.65
N LEU A 48 -21.61 -16.70 2.51
CA LEU A 48 -22.74 -16.25 3.33
C LEU A 48 -23.93 -15.80 2.48
N SER A 49 -23.66 -15.04 1.41
CA SER A 49 -24.71 -14.56 0.50
C SER A 49 -25.41 -15.70 -0.26
N LEU A 50 -24.68 -16.74 -0.67
CA LEU A 50 -25.26 -17.95 -1.25
C LEU A 50 -26.14 -18.71 -0.23
N TRP A 51 -25.66 -18.82 1.01
CA TRP A 51 -26.42 -19.46 2.10
C TRP A 51 -27.76 -18.73 2.33
N ASP A 52 -27.72 -17.41 2.45
CA ASP A 52 -28.92 -16.58 2.65
C ASP A 52 -29.87 -16.69 1.45
N GLY A 53 -29.33 -16.61 0.23
CA GLY A 53 -30.10 -16.72 -1.01
C GLY A 53 -30.81 -18.07 -1.13
N TRP A 54 -30.15 -19.19 -0.78
CA TRP A 54 -30.77 -20.51 -0.75
C TRP A 54 -31.81 -20.66 0.35
N SER A 55 -31.56 -20.10 1.54
CA SER A 55 -32.53 -20.10 2.63
C SER A 55 -33.81 -19.39 2.22
N ILE A 56 -33.70 -18.23 1.58
CA ILE A 56 -34.86 -17.46 1.08
C ILE A 56 -35.57 -18.23 -0.03
N LYS A 57 -34.83 -18.74 -1.03
CA LYS A 57 -35.42 -19.52 -2.12
C LYS A 57 -36.22 -20.73 -1.63
N ARG A 58 -35.76 -21.41 -0.57
CA ARG A 58 -36.50 -22.53 0.05
C ARG A 58 -37.78 -22.07 0.76
N LYS A 59 -37.80 -20.86 1.32
CA LYS A 59 -38.96 -20.33 2.07
C LYS A 59 -40.02 -19.69 1.17
N THR A 60 -39.61 -18.97 0.13
CA THR A 60 -40.51 -18.19 -0.73
C THR A 60 -40.72 -18.81 -2.11
N GLY A 61 -39.89 -19.79 -2.50
CA GLY A 61 -39.90 -20.37 -3.86
C GLY A 61 -39.26 -19.48 -4.93
N GLU A 62 -39.02 -18.20 -4.63
CA GLU A 62 -38.46 -17.23 -5.58
C GLU A 62 -36.94 -17.15 -5.51
N SER A 63 -36.31 -16.92 -6.68
CA SER A 63 -34.88 -16.69 -6.74
C SER A 63 -34.53 -15.30 -6.19
N ASN A 64 -33.60 -15.24 -5.25
CA ASN A 64 -33.16 -13.98 -4.66
C ASN A 64 -31.85 -13.48 -5.32
N ILE A 65 -31.72 -12.16 -5.45
CA ILE A 65 -30.52 -11.47 -5.96
C ILE A 65 -29.26 -11.83 -5.14
N ALA A 66 -29.41 -12.17 -3.86
CA ALA A 66 -28.34 -12.67 -3.00
C ALA A 66 -27.55 -13.85 -3.61
N ILE A 67 -28.23 -14.75 -4.35
CA ILE A 67 -27.54 -15.85 -5.03
C ILE A 67 -26.56 -15.31 -6.08
N GLY A 68 -27.00 -14.32 -6.88
CA GLY A 68 -26.17 -13.68 -7.89
C GLY A 68 -24.96 -12.95 -7.28
N PHE A 69 -25.18 -12.18 -6.21
CA PHE A 69 -24.09 -11.51 -5.49
C PHE A 69 -23.11 -12.49 -4.86
N GLY A 70 -23.58 -13.62 -4.34
CA GLY A 70 -22.74 -14.68 -3.81
C GLY A 70 -21.77 -15.24 -4.86
N PHE A 71 -22.27 -15.57 -6.06
CA PHE A 71 -21.42 -16.02 -7.16
C PHE A 71 -20.45 -14.94 -7.64
N LEU A 72 -20.91 -13.70 -7.81
CA LEU A 72 -20.04 -12.59 -8.19
C LEU A 72 -18.92 -12.38 -7.18
N ALA A 73 -19.20 -12.42 -5.87
CA ALA A 73 -18.20 -12.28 -4.83
C ALA A 73 -17.14 -13.40 -4.90
N LEU A 74 -17.55 -14.65 -5.12
CA LEU A 74 -16.60 -15.76 -5.30
C LEU A 74 -15.71 -15.57 -6.53
N ILE A 75 -16.28 -15.12 -7.66
CA ILE A 75 -15.51 -14.81 -8.87
C ILE A 75 -14.50 -13.70 -8.57
N VAL A 76 -14.94 -12.62 -7.90
CA VAL A 76 -14.06 -11.51 -7.51
C VAL A 76 -12.94 -11.97 -6.58
N ALA A 77 -13.22 -12.84 -5.62
CA ALA A 77 -12.20 -13.38 -4.72
C ALA A 77 -11.07 -14.09 -5.48
N VAL A 78 -11.42 -14.91 -6.47
CA VAL A 78 -10.46 -15.59 -7.35
C VAL A 78 -9.74 -14.59 -8.26
N LEU A 79 -10.47 -13.64 -8.86
CA LEU A 79 -9.88 -12.60 -9.68
C LEU A 79 -8.83 -11.79 -8.91
N VAL A 80 -9.08 -11.45 -7.65
CA VAL A 80 -8.10 -10.75 -6.80
C VAL A 80 -6.82 -11.57 -6.66
N LEU A 81 -6.88 -12.89 -6.44
CA LEU A 81 -5.69 -13.74 -6.34
C LEU A 81 -4.84 -13.72 -7.62
N LEU A 82 -5.50 -13.70 -8.78
CA LEU A 82 -4.84 -13.74 -10.09
C LEU A 82 -4.29 -12.36 -10.50
N VAL A 83 -5.10 -11.32 -10.33
CA VAL A 83 -4.83 -9.98 -10.85
C VAL A 83 -3.93 -9.18 -9.92
N ALA A 84 -3.99 -9.38 -8.60
CA ALA A 84 -3.19 -8.60 -7.65
C ALA A 84 -1.68 -8.74 -7.91
N LYS A 85 -1.20 -9.95 -8.23
CA LYS A 85 0.22 -10.18 -8.55
C LYS A 85 0.66 -9.42 -9.80
N PHE A 86 -0.18 -9.41 -10.83
CA PHE A 86 0.06 -8.64 -12.05
C PHE A 86 0.09 -7.13 -11.77
N LEU A 87 -0.90 -6.60 -11.05
CA LEU A 87 -0.95 -5.17 -10.72
C LEU A 87 0.27 -4.71 -9.92
N VAL A 88 0.69 -5.51 -8.95
CA VAL A 88 1.86 -5.19 -8.10
C VAL A 88 3.15 -5.12 -8.92
N GLN A 89 3.30 -5.98 -9.94
CA GLN A 89 4.44 -5.93 -10.85
C GLN A 89 4.46 -4.70 -11.77
N LEU A 90 3.31 -4.07 -12.00
CA LEU A 90 3.21 -2.83 -12.79
C LEU A 90 3.55 -1.58 -11.98
N VAL A 91 3.49 -1.63 -10.65
CA VAL A 91 3.77 -0.46 -9.80
C VAL A 91 5.18 0.11 -10.04
N PRO A 92 6.27 -0.68 -10.02
CA PRO A 92 7.62 -0.16 -10.27
C PRO A 92 7.82 0.55 -11.61
N PRO A 93 7.47 -0.03 -12.78
CA PRO A 93 7.69 0.67 -14.05
C PRO A 93 6.83 1.93 -14.17
N LEU A 94 5.59 1.94 -13.64
CA LEU A 94 4.76 3.14 -13.65
C LEU A 94 5.37 4.26 -12.82
N LEU A 95 5.82 3.95 -11.60
CA LEU A 95 6.56 4.89 -10.76
C LEU A 95 7.85 5.35 -11.44
N GLY A 96 8.57 4.44 -12.09
CA GLY A 96 9.78 4.77 -12.82
C GLY A 96 9.56 5.74 -13.97
N ILE A 97 8.48 5.57 -14.74
CA ILE A 97 8.09 6.51 -15.80
C ILE A 97 7.78 7.89 -15.21
N ILE A 98 7.02 7.95 -14.11
CA ILE A 98 6.70 9.21 -13.43
C ILE A 98 8.00 9.91 -12.96
N LEU A 99 8.93 9.17 -12.36
CA LEU A 99 10.23 9.70 -11.92
C LEU A 99 11.08 10.20 -13.09
N LEU A 100 11.10 9.47 -14.21
CA LEU A 100 11.80 9.89 -15.42
C LEU A 100 11.25 11.22 -15.97
N VAL A 101 9.93 11.31 -16.14
CA VAL A 101 9.28 12.51 -16.68
C VAL A 101 9.56 13.71 -15.77
N ASN A 102 9.39 13.53 -14.45
CA ASN A 102 9.67 14.59 -13.49
C ASN A 102 11.15 14.98 -13.46
N GLY A 103 12.06 14.03 -13.55
CA GLY A 103 13.50 14.29 -13.58
C GLY A 103 13.92 15.05 -14.84
N ILE A 104 13.36 14.71 -16.00
CA ILE A 104 13.60 15.44 -17.26
C ILE A 104 13.05 16.86 -17.18
N ASN A 105 11.82 17.04 -16.68
CA ASN A 105 11.22 18.37 -16.51
C ASN A 105 12.04 19.23 -15.55
N GLN A 106 12.41 18.69 -14.37
CA GLN A 106 13.27 19.38 -13.42
C GLN A 106 14.62 19.75 -14.02
N PHE A 107 15.23 18.88 -14.84
CA PHE A 107 16.50 19.19 -15.51
C PHE A 107 16.34 20.38 -16.48
N ARG A 108 15.24 20.42 -17.23
CA ARG A 108 14.90 21.55 -18.12
C ARG A 108 14.69 22.84 -17.33
N ASP A 109 13.92 22.77 -16.24
CA ASP A 109 13.65 23.92 -15.38
C ASP A 109 14.96 24.47 -14.77
N SER A 110 15.82 23.59 -14.25
CA SER A 110 17.15 23.95 -13.72
C SER A 110 18.02 24.65 -14.77
N HIS A 111 17.86 24.26 -16.04
CA HIS A 111 18.56 24.86 -17.16
C HIS A 111 18.03 26.25 -17.53
N GLU A 112 16.72 26.46 -17.42
CA GLU A 112 16.11 27.77 -17.59
C GLU A 112 16.46 28.70 -16.43
N THR A 113 16.38 28.24 -15.18
CA THR A 113 16.76 29.00 -13.99
C THR A 113 18.22 29.44 -14.05
N ARG A 114 19.14 28.58 -14.50
CA ARG A 114 20.56 28.93 -14.72
C ARG A 114 20.74 30.17 -15.61
N LYS A 115 19.84 30.42 -16.56
CA LYS A 115 19.92 31.61 -17.44
C LYS A 115 19.50 32.89 -16.72
N GLN A 116 18.77 32.77 -15.62
CA GLN A 116 18.19 33.90 -14.87
C GLN A 116 18.98 34.22 -13.60
N VAL A 117 19.68 33.25 -13.01
CA VAL A 117 20.46 33.44 -11.77
C VAL A 117 21.97 33.47 -12.02
N LYS A 118 22.68 34.31 -11.24
CA LYS A 118 24.14 34.45 -11.34
C LYS A 118 24.90 33.22 -10.83
N PHE A 119 24.27 32.40 -9.97
CA PHE A 119 24.86 31.21 -9.36
C PHE A 119 24.28 29.93 -9.97
N MET A 120 25.11 28.90 -10.16
CA MET A 120 24.66 27.64 -10.77
C MET A 120 23.78 26.83 -9.78
N PRO A 121 22.56 26.42 -10.17
CA PRO A 121 21.64 25.67 -9.31
C PRO A 121 22.04 24.19 -9.23
N TRP A 122 23.19 23.89 -8.65
CA TRP A 122 23.78 22.55 -8.61
C TRP A 122 22.90 21.51 -7.90
N LEU A 123 22.13 21.93 -6.89
CA LEU A 123 21.18 21.06 -6.18
C LEU A 123 20.03 20.58 -7.09
N ASP A 124 19.52 21.44 -7.96
CA ASP A 124 18.40 21.10 -8.83
C ASP A 124 18.84 20.15 -9.95
N TYR A 125 20.07 20.32 -10.46
CA TYR A 125 20.71 19.36 -11.37
C TYR A 125 20.98 18.01 -10.70
N LEU A 126 21.43 18.00 -9.44
CA LEU A 126 21.64 16.76 -8.71
C LEU A 126 20.30 16.03 -8.45
N TYR A 127 19.28 16.77 -8.04
CA TYR A 127 17.94 16.22 -7.79
C TYR A 127 17.33 15.63 -9.07
N SER A 128 17.39 16.36 -10.20
CA SER A 128 16.94 15.83 -11.49
C SER A 128 17.71 14.58 -11.93
N ALA A 129 19.03 14.56 -11.77
CA ALA A 129 19.83 13.37 -12.07
C ALA A 129 19.43 12.17 -11.21
N LEU A 130 19.18 12.36 -9.90
CA LEU A 130 18.71 11.30 -9.00
C LEU A 130 17.33 10.76 -9.42
N LEU A 131 16.40 11.65 -9.79
CA LEU A 131 15.07 11.24 -10.28
C LEU A 131 15.17 10.43 -11.57
N ILE A 132 16.00 10.85 -12.52
CA ILE A 132 16.21 10.13 -13.78
C ILE A 132 16.81 8.75 -13.49
N LEU A 133 17.88 8.67 -12.68
CA LEU A 133 18.52 7.41 -12.33
C LEU A 133 17.57 6.46 -11.61
N ALA A 134 16.82 6.96 -10.62
CA ALA A 134 15.82 6.17 -9.92
C ALA A 134 14.74 5.65 -10.89
N GLY A 135 14.26 6.51 -11.79
CA GLY A 135 13.30 6.14 -12.82
C GLY A 135 13.78 5.01 -13.73
N VAL A 136 15.03 5.09 -14.22
CA VAL A 136 15.66 4.03 -15.02
C VAL A 136 15.75 2.74 -14.22
N VAL A 137 16.23 2.78 -12.97
CA VAL A 137 16.37 1.59 -12.12
C VAL A 137 15.01 0.93 -11.89
N PHE A 138 13.96 1.71 -11.65
CA PHE A 138 12.62 1.22 -11.37
C PHE A 138 12.00 0.50 -12.57
N ILE A 139 12.23 1.01 -13.79
CA ILE A 139 11.76 0.39 -15.03
C ILE A 139 12.55 -0.87 -15.36
N LEU A 140 13.88 -0.83 -15.24
CA LEU A 140 14.75 -1.94 -15.65
C LEU A 140 14.80 -3.07 -14.63
N ASN A 141 14.54 -2.78 -13.35
CA ASN A 141 14.61 -3.75 -12.25
C ASN A 141 13.33 -3.75 -11.41
N PRO A 142 12.16 -4.07 -12.00
CA PRO A 142 10.88 -3.97 -11.30
C PRO A 142 10.81 -4.90 -10.08
N SER A 143 11.34 -6.12 -10.18
CA SER A 143 11.31 -7.10 -9.08
C SER A 143 12.10 -6.67 -7.85
N LYS A 144 13.26 -6.01 -8.03
CA LYS A 144 14.04 -5.48 -6.89
C LYS A 144 13.42 -4.22 -6.34
N THR A 145 12.89 -3.38 -7.23
CA THR A 145 12.24 -2.13 -6.87
C THR A 145 11.00 -2.36 -6.03
N ILE A 146 10.16 -3.33 -6.37
CA ILE A 146 8.95 -3.61 -5.58
C ILE A 146 9.30 -4.07 -4.16
N ILE A 147 10.34 -4.89 -4.01
CA ILE A 147 10.87 -5.31 -2.69
C ILE A 147 11.32 -4.09 -1.90
N PHE A 148 12.13 -3.21 -2.52
CA PHE A 148 12.61 -1.98 -1.90
C PHE A 148 11.46 -1.06 -1.46
N LEU A 149 10.44 -0.89 -2.30
CA LEU A 149 9.26 -0.07 -1.99
C LEU A 149 8.48 -0.62 -0.79
N TYR A 150 8.30 -1.94 -0.72
CA TYR A 150 7.67 -2.56 0.44
C TYR A 150 8.51 -2.42 1.69
N GLN A 151 9.83 -2.58 1.62
CA GLN A 151 10.70 -2.35 2.77
C GLN A 151 10.63 -0.90 3.25
N LEU A 152 10.61 0.07 2.33
CA LEU A 152 10.43 1.48 2.66
C LEU A 152 9.09 1.71 3.37
N PHE A 153 8.02 1.10 2.87
CA PHE A 153 6.71 1.13 3.51
C PHE A 153 6.73 0.51 4.92
N GLY A 154 7.39 -0.64 5.10
CA GLY A 154 7.55 -1.28 6.40
C GLY A 154 8.35 -0.43 7.39
N VAL A 155 9.43 0.20 6.94
CA VAL A 155 10.20 1.17 7.75
C VAL A 155 9.31 2.35 8.15
N ALA A 156 8.51 2.89 7.22
CA ALA A 156 7.57 3.97 7.53
C ALA A 156 6.57 3.55 8.62
N LEU A 157 6.05 2.33 8.60
CA LEU A 157 5.16 1.81 9.65
C LEU A 157 5.86 1.73 11.02
N ILE A 158 7.11 1.31 11.06
CA ILE A 158 7.91 1.27 12.31
C ILE A 158 8.11 2.69 12.84
N VAL A 159 8.45 3.64 11.97
CA VAL A 159 8.62 5.06 12.33
C VAL A 159 7.30 5.64 12.86
N LEU A 160 6.17 5.34 12.22
CA LEU A 160 4.85 5.75 12.69
C LEU A 160 4.53 5.15 14.07
N ALA A 161 4.84 3.87 14.29
CA ALA A 161 4.68 3.23 15.59
C ALA A 161 5.51 3.94 16.67
N PHE A 162 6.77 4.28 16.37
CA PHE A 162 7.62 5.04 17.28
C PHE A 162 7.02 6.40 17.65
N PHE A 163 6.54 7.16 16.66
CA PHE A 163 5.89 8.46 16.91
C PHE A 163 4.61 8.34 17.74
N GLU A 164 3.82 7.27 17.56
CA GLU A 164 2.63 7.01 18.38
C GLU A 164 3.00 6.91 19.86
N ILE A 165 4.08 6.19 20.21
CA ILE A 165 4.59 6.09 21.59
C ILE A 165 5.10 7.42 22.09
N VAL A 166 5.97 8.10 21.33
CA VAL A 166 6.56 9.37 21.75
C VAL A 166 5.47 10.39 22.07
N ASN A 167 4.51 10.54 21.16
CA ASN A 167 3.41 11.48 21.35
C ASN A 167 2.54 11.08 22.56
N SER A 168 2.34 9.78 22.77
CA SER A 168 1.61 9.27 23.94
C SER A 168 2.23 9.70 25.27
N SER A 169 3.57 9.73 25.34
CA SER A 169 4.32 10.09 26.54
C SER A 169 4.26 11.59 26.83
N ILE A 170 4.24 12.43 25.79
CA ILE A 170 4.15 13.89 25.89
C ILE A 170 2.77 14.31 26.41
N TYR A 171 1.69 13.76 25.87
CA TYR A 171 0.33 14.08 26.33
C TYR A 171 0.03 13.53 27.74
N SER A 172 0.68 12.45 28.15
CA SER A 172 0.57 11.95 29.52
C SER A 172 1.29 12.82 30.56
N ARG A 173 2.24 13.67 30.15
CA ARG A 173 2.99 14.59 31.03
C ARG A 173 2.35 15.97 31.19
N LYS A 174 1.30 16.29 30.41
CA LYS A 174 0.55 17.56 30.48
C LYS A 174 -0.79 17.46 31.24
N LYS A 175 -1.03 16.35 31.93
CA LYS A 175 -2.09 16.18 32.93
C LYS A 175 -1.45 15.93 34.28
#